data_AF-A0A0L0V380-F1
#
_entry.id   AF-A0A0L0V380-F1
#
_cell.length_a   1.000
_cell.length_b   1.000
_cell.length_c   1.000
_cell.angle_alpha   90.00
_cell.angle_beta   90.00
_cell.angle_gamma   90.00
#
_symmetry.space_group_name_H-M   'P 1'
#
loop_
_entity.id
_entity.type
_entity.pdbx_description
1 polymer ?
#
loop_
_entity_poly.entity_id
_entity_poly.type
_entity_poly.pdbx_seq_one_letter_code
_entity_poly.pdbx_strand_id
1 'polypeptide(L)'
;MVLYEYARLLASLEKKKIAADSTALERMFYPMITITKKYLDLAAVHCDAVIMATFLHPAWRMMLFTDRYPVHLQRINKLILDVFTDREALLKTQQPDPSPPKCTQSEANASGIDSDSDGDAFNYYPTTGDTLDINTELDQYNSGEFPLDKKGCVLGWWKAHSKDFPVLSSLARDYLACAASSASVERTFPAAARVCATGRSSLAIRTIERCISSHMWLRDSVRVGGLFADCQALIDDGLKNPKFARYTVKPVKKSRDIRR
;
A
#
# COMPACT_ATOMS: atom_id res chain seq x y z
N MET A 1 -3.18 -2.64 -9.69
CA MET A 1 -4.16 -3.43 -8.91
C MET A 1 -4.77 -4.47 -9.81
N VAL A 2 -4.57 -5.76 -9.49
CA VAL A 2 -4.72 -6.85 -10.47
C VAL A 2 -6.14 -7.01 -10.97
N LEU A 3 -7.14 -7.18 -10.09
CA LEU A 3 -8.53 -7.43 -10.49
C LEU A 3 -9.13 -6.28 -11.32
N TYR A 4 -8.87 -5.03 -10.92
CA TYR A 4 -9.30 -3.86 -11.68
C TYR A 4 -8.69 -3.83 -13.09
N GLU A 5 -7.40 -4.15 -13.23
CA GLU A 5 -6.71 -4.16 -14.51
C GLU A 5 -7.25 -5.25 -15.45
N TYR A 6 -7.53 -6.44 -14.93
CA TYR A 6 -8.18 -7.51 -15.69
C TYR A 6 -9.60 -7.14 -16.12
N ALA A 7 -10.39 -6.57 -15.20
CA ALA A 7 -11.75 -6.10 -15.50
C ALA A 7 -11.75 -5.02 -16.61
N ARG A 8 -10.77 -4.11 -16.60
CA ARG A 8 -10.57 -3.10 -17.64
C ARG A 8 -10.10 -3.70 -18.97
N LEU A 9 -9.18 -4.65 -18.91
CA LEU A 9 -8.69 -5.37 -20.10
C LEU A 9 -9.84 -6.11 -20.77
N LEU A 10 -10.65 -6.84 -20.01
CA LEU A 10 -11.80 -7.57 -20.53
C LEU A 10 -12.78 -6.65 -21.25
N ALA A 11 -13.18 -5.54 -20.62
CA ALA A 11 -14.06 -4.56 -21.25
C ALA A 11 -13.46 -3.95 -22.53
N SER A 12 -12.14 -3.71 -22.53
CA SER A 12 -11.44 -3.25 -23.74
C SER A 12 -11.40 -4.31 -24.84
N LEU A 13 -11.23 -5.59 -24.50
CA LEU A 13 -11.20 -6.67 -25.48
C LEU A 13 -12.58 -6.90 -26.09
N GLU A 14 -13.64 -6.86 -25.29
CA GLU A 14 -15.02 -6.97 -25.76
C GLU A 14 -15.38 -5.79 -26.69
N LYS A 15 -15.02 -4.56 -26.32
CA LYS A 15 -15.22 -3.39 -27.20
C LYS A 15 -14.45 -3.54 -28.52
N LYS A 16 -13.19 -3.98 -28.46
CA LYS A 16 -12.36 -4.16 -29.66
C LYS A 16 -12.85 -5.31 -30.55
N LYS A 17 -13.40 -6.37 -29.95
CA LYS A 17 -14.05 -7.46 -30.70
C LYS A 17 -15.20 -6.91 -31.54
N ILE A 18 -16.10 -6.13 -30.94
CA ILE A 18 -17.24 -5.52 -31.63
C ILE A 18 -16.74 -4.60 -32.77
N ALA A 19 -15.73 -3.79 -32.50
CA ALA A 19 -15.16 -2.90 -33.52
C ALA A 19 -14.42 -3.63 -34.64
N ALA A 20 -13.98 -4.87 -34.39
CA ALA A 20 -13.28 -5.72 -35.35
C ALA A 20 -14.22 -6.71 -36.05
N ASP A 21 -15.53 -6.57 -35.88
CA ASP A 21 -16.53 -7.43 -36.52
C ASP A 21 -16.32 -7.49 -38.03
N SER A 22 -16.36 -8.70 -38.60
CA SER A 22 -16.10 -8.96 -40.02
C SER A 22 -14.69 -8.60 -40.52
N THR A 23 -13.74 -8.31 -39.62
CA THR A 23 -12.32 -8.12 -39.97
C THR A 23 -11.51 -9.40 -39.74
N ALA A 24 -10.31 -9.47 -40.32
CA ALA A 24 -9.39 -10.59 -40.09
C ALA A 24 -8.98 -10.77 -38.60
N LEU A 25 -9.11 -9.73 -37.77
CA LEU A 25 -8.72 -9.75 -36.36
C LEU A 25 -9.81 -10.25 -35.43
N GLU A 26 -11.07 -10.35 -35.87
CA GLU A 26 -12.22 -10.70 -35.03
C GLU A 26 -11.98 -12.01 -34.26
N ARG A 27 -11.50 -13.04 -34.97
CA ARG A 27 -11.26 -14.37 -34.40
C ARG A 27 -10.19 -14.37 -33.31
N MET A 28 -9.25 -13.43 -33.32
CA MET A 28 -8.20 -13.34 -32.29
C MET A 28 -8.76 -12.93 -30.92
N PHE A 29 -9.85 -12.15 -30.89
CA PHE A 29 -10.41 -11.67 -29.62
C PHE A 29 -11.09 -12.77 -28.81
N TYR A 30 -11.62 -13.81 -29.45
CA TYR A 30 -12.24 -14.95 -28.76
C TYR A 30 -11.28 -15.62 -27.76
N PRO A 31 -10.11 -16.16 -28.17
CA PRO A 31 -9.17 -16.77 -27.23
C PRO A 31 -8.61 -15.76 -26.22
N MET A 32 -8.38 -14.50 -26.62
CA MET A 32 -7.92 -13.46 -25.69
C MET A 32 -8.91 -13.21 -24.56
N ILE A 33 -10.21 -13.11 -24.88
CA ILE A 33 -11.28 -12.94 -23.90
C ILE A 33 -11.39 -14.18 -23.03
N THR A 34 -11.38 -15.38 -23.62
CA THR A 34 -11.44 -16.64 -22.87
C THR A 34 -10.30 -16.79 -21.87
N ILE A 35 -9.06 -16.50 -22.28
CA ILE A 35 -7.89 -16.54 -21.41
C ILE A 35 -8.00 -15.48 -20.30
N THR A 36 -8.43 -14.26 -20.65
CA THR A 36 -8.59 -13.17 -19.68
C THR A 36 -9.62 -13.53 -18.60
N LYS A 37 -10.78 -14.11 -18.99
CA LYS A 37 -11.80 -14.59 -18.04
C LYS A 37 -11.25 -15.68 -17.13
N LYS A 38 -10.58 -16.69 -17.70
CA LYS A 38 -9.97 -17.78 -16.92
C LYS A 38 -9.04 -17.26 -15.81
N TYR A 39 -8.10 -16.37 -16.15
CA TYR A 39 -7.17 -15.85 -15.14
C TYR A 39 -7.82 -14.87 -14.16
N LEU A 40 -8.85 -14.14 -14.60
CA LEU A 40 -9.62 -13.28 -13.72
C LEU A 40 -10.37 -14.10 -12.67
N ASP A 41 -11.01 -15.21 -13.08
CA ASP A 41 -11.70 -16.13 -12.17
C ASP A 41 -10.70 -16.76 -11.20
N LEU A 42 -9.54 -17.23 -11.70
CA LEU A 42 -8.50 -17.77 -10.83
C LEU A 42 -8.02 -16.76 -9.78
N ALA A 43 -7.81 -15.50 -10.17
CA ALA A 43 -7.38 -14.45 -9.26
C ALA A 43 -8.45 -14.08 -8.23
N ALA A 44 -9.73 -14.02 -8.65
CA ALA A 44 -10.85 -13.69 -7.78
C ALA A 44 -11.25 -14.83 -6.82
N VAL A 45 -10.94 -16.08 -7.16
CA VAL A 45 -11.34 -17.26 -6.39
C VAL A 45 -10.21 -17.85 -5.54
N HIS A 46 -8.96 -17.81 -5.99
CA HIS A 46 -7.88 -18.58 -5.36
C HIS A 46 -6.73 -17.75 -4.80
N CYS A 47 -6.73 -16.43 -4.98
CA CYS A 47 -5.63 -15.57 -4.54
C CYS A 47 -6.06 -14.58 -3.48
N ASP A 48 -5.98 -15.00 -2.21
CA ASP A 48 -6.39 -14.20 -1.05
C ASP A 48 -5.61 -12.89 -0.97
N ALA A 49 -4.32 -12.90 -1.29
CA ALA A 49 -3.52 -11.68 -1.32
C ALA A 49 -4.01 -10.65 -2.35
N VAL A 50 -4.47 -11.11 -3.53
CA VAL A 50 -5.04 -10.22 -4.55
C VAL A 50 -6.41 -9.70 -4.11
N ILE A 51 -7.22 -10.52 -3.45
CA ILE A 51 -8.52 -10.13 -2.90
C ILE A 51 -8.31 -9.06 -1.81
N MET A 52 -7.45 -9.32 -0.83
CA MET A 52 -7.14 -8.39 0.25
C MET A 52 -6.54 -7.08 -0.28
N ALA A 53 -5.57 -7.14 -1.20
CA ALA A 53 -5.00 -5.93 -1.81
C ALA A 53 -6.03 -5.12 -2.59
N THR A 54 -7.01 -5.76 -3.23
CA THR A 54 -8.08 -5.08 -3.95
C THR A 54 -9.09 -4.46 -2.99
N PHE A 55 -9.46 -5.17 -1.92
CA PHE A 55 -10.35 -4.67 -0.86
C PHE A 55 -9.75 -3.45 -0.15
N LEU A 56 -8.46 -3.50 0.18
CA LEU A 56 -7.73 -2.42 0.86
C LEU A 56 -7.45 -1.22 -0.05
N HIS A 57 -7.97 -1.19 -1.29
CA HIS A 57 -7.89 -0.01 -2.13
C HIS A 57 -9.11 0.91 -1.90
N PRO A 58 -8.91 2.15 -1.40
CA PRO A 58 -10.02 3.03 -1.00
C PRO A 58 -10.96 3.44 -2.16
N ALA A 59 -10.50 3.38 -3.41
CA ALA A 59 -11.35 3.67 -4.58
C ALA A 59 -12.36 2.55 -4.93
N TRP A 60 -12.23 1.35 -4.38
CA TRP A 60 -13.04 0.18 -4.77
C TRP A 60 -13.72 -0.48 -3.60
N ARG A 61 -12.96 -0.80 -2.54
CA ARG A 61 -13.49 -1.45 -1.32
C ARG A 61 -14.34 -2.67 -1.65
N MET A 62 -15.40 -2.91 -0.88
CA MET A 62 -16.36 -3.99 -1.15
C MET A 62 -17.17 -3.78 -2.45
N MET A 63 -17.36 -2.53 -2.89
CA MET A 63 -18.21 -2.19 -4.04
C MET A 63 -17.77 -2.83 -5.36
N LEU A 64 -16.48 -3.05 -5.55
CA LEU A 64 -15.99 -3.74 -6.75
C LEU A 64 -16.38 -5.22 -6.76
N PHE A 65 -16.41 -5.86 -5.59
CA PHE A 65 -16.81 -7.26 -5.48
C PHE A 65 -18.31 -7.45 -5.61
N THR A 66 -19.10 -6.51 -5.08
CA THR A 66 -20.57 -6.57 -5.21
C THR A 66 -21.02 -6.41 -6.66
N ASP A 67 -20.39 -5.50 -7.40
CA ASP A 67 -20.69 -5.26 -8.81
C ASP A 67 -20.17 -6.38 -9.72
N ARG A 68 -18.94 -6.87 -9.51
CA ARG A 68 -18.24 -7.71 -10.50
C ARG A 68 -18.13 -9.18 -10.13
N TYR A 69 -18.25 -9.54 -8.86
CA TYR A 69 -18.04 -10.91 -8.36
C TYR A 69 -19.12 -11.35 -7.36
N PRO A 70 -20.42 -11.19 -7.67
CA PRO A 70 -21.51 -11.48 -6.73
C PRO A 70 -21.50 -12.94 -6.23
N VAL A 71 -21.09 -13.88 -7.09
CA VAL A 71 -21.01 -15.32 -6.78
C VAL A 71 -19.99 -15.62 -5.67
N HIS A 72 -18.95 -14.80 -5.52
CA HIS A 72 -17.85 -15.04 -4.58
C HIS A 72 -17.93 -14.18 -3.31
N LEU A 73 -18.97 -13.36 -3.16
CA LEU A 73 -19.11 -12.42 -2.04
C LEU A 73 -19.06 -13.10 -0.68
N GLN A 74 -19.74 -14.24 -0.50
CA GLN A 74 -19.74 -14.94 0.78
C GLN A 74 -18.32 -15.35 1.20
N ARG A 75 -17.55 -15.92 0.27
CA ARG A 75 -16.14 -16.30 0.51
C ARG A 75 -15.27 -15.08 0.80
N ILE A 76 -15.43 -14.02 0.02
CA ILE A 76 -14.63 -12.78 0.15
C ILE A 76 -14.91 -12.10 1.49
N ASN A 77 -16.17 -11.97 1.88
CA ASN A 77 -16.56 -11.41 3.18
C ASN A 77 -15.98 -12.23 4.33
N LYS A 78 -16.10 -13.57 4.25
CA LYS A 78 -15.51 -14.44 5.26
C LYS A 78 -14.00 -14.24 5.36
N LEU A 79 -13.28 -14.25 4.24
CA LEU A 79 -11.83 -14.02 4.21
C LEU A 79 -11.45 -12.67 4.83
N ILE A 80 -12.16 -11.59 4.49
CA ILE A 80 -11.86 -10.25 5.01
C ILE A 80 -12.09 -10.20 6.51
N LEU A 81 -13.19 -10.79 7.00
CA LEU A 81 -13.48 -10.86 8.43
C LEU A 81 -12.41 -11.68 9.16
N ASP A 82 -12.10 -12.89 8.69
CA ASP A 82 -11.10 -13.77 9.30
C ASP A 82 -9.72 -13.06 9.40
N VAL A 83 -9.27 -12.44 8.30
CA VAL A 83 -7.98 -11.71 8.26
C VAL A 83 -8.00 -10.46 9.16
N PHE A 84 -9.13 -9.77 9.24
CA PHE A 84 -9.29 -8.61 10.12
C PHE A 84 -9.23 -9.01 11.59
N THR A 85 -10.00 -10.03 12.00
CA THR A 85 -10.03 -10.52 13.38
C THR A 85 -8.68 -11.06 13.83
N ASP A 86 -8.00 -11.81 12.96
CA ASP A 86 -6.67 -12.35 13.25
C ASP A 86 -5.67 -11.20 13.47
N ARG A 87 -5.72 -10.17 12.61
CA ARG A 87 -4.83 -9.02 12.74
C ARG A 87 -5.11 -8.20 13.99
N GLU A 88 -6.38 -8.00 14.30
CA GLU A 88 -6.80 -7.28 15.50
C GLU A 88 -6.30 -7.99 16.76
N ALA A 89 -6.47 -9.31 16.85
CA ALA A 89 -5.96 -10.12 17.96
C ALA A 89 -4.44 -9.98 18.10
N LEU A 90 -3.68 -10.06 16.99
CA LEU A 90 -2.23 -9.88 17.00
C LEU A 90 -1.80 -8.49 17.47
N LEU A 91 -2.53 -7.44 17.09
CA LEU A 91 -2.23 -6.07 17.53
C LEU A 91 -2.53 -5.89 19.02
N LYS A 92 -3.61 -6.50 19.54
CA LYS A 92 -3.94 -6.50 20.98
C LYS A 92 -2.86 -7.19 21.81
N THR A 93 -2.33 -8.34 21.36
CA THR A 93 -1.23 -9.05 22.05
C THR A 93 0.09 -8.27 22.05
N GLN A 94 0.31 -7.37 21.09
CA GLN A 94 1.54 -6.57 20.97
C GLN A 94 1.50 -5.28 21.81
N GLN A 95 0.37 -4.93 22.42
CA GLN A 95 0.30 -3.82 23.37
C GLN A 95 0.86 -4.27 24.73
N PRO A 96 1.78 -3.50 25.35
CA PRO A 96 2.20 -3.76 26.73
C PRO A 96 1.02 -3.62 27.69
N ASP A 97 0.97 -4.43 28.74
CA ASP A 97 0.04 -4.25 29.86
C ASP A 97 0.07 -2.79 30.34
N PRO A 98 -1.10 -2.19 30.67
CA PRO A 98 -1.11 -0.89 31.33
C PRO A 98 -0.39 -1.04 32.66
N SER A 99 0.82 -0.50 32.77
CA SER A 99 1.54 -0.41 34.04
C SER A 99 0.62 0.27 35.08
N PRO A 100 0.50 -0.28 36.31
CA PRO A 100 -0.35 0.29 37.33
C PRO A 100 0.06 1.74 37.62
N PRO A 101 -0.88 2.62 38.02
CA PRO A 101 -0.54 4.01 38.28
C PRO A 101 0.55 4.07 39.34
N LYS A 102 1.70 4.65 38.99
CA LYS A 102 2.76 4.97 39.94
C LYS A 102 2.15 5.92 40.98
N CYS A 103 1.80 5.38 42.13
CA CYS A 103 1.65 6.16 43.35
C CYS A 103 3.05 6.67 43.71
N THR A 104 3.37 7.89 43.27
CA THR A 104 4.60 8.57 43.72
C THR A 104 4.23 9.34 44.97
N GLN A 105 4.52 8.74 46.12
CA GLN A 105 4.64 9.48 47.36
C GLN A 105 5.91 10.32 47.28
N SER A 106 5.77 11.64 47.42
CA SER A 106 6.84 12.52 47.85
C SER A 106 6.26 13.69 48.62
N GLU A 107 6.94 14.00 49.69
CA GLU A 107 6.51 14.70 50.90
C GLU A 107 6.17 16.18 50.70
N ALA A 108 5.49 16.71 51.73
CA ALA A 108 5.01 18.07 51.88
C ALA A 108 6.00 19.18 51.50
N ASN A 109 5.50 20.24 50.87
CA ASN A 109 5.62 21.62 51.38
C ASN A 109 4.63 22.56 50.70
N ALA A 110 4.14 23.51 51.50
CA ALA A 110 2.99 24.37 51.30
C ALA A 110 3.13 25.42 50.19
N SER A 111 2.02 25.70 49.48
CA SER A 111 1.37 27.02 49.40
C SER A 111 0.27 26.95 48.33
N GLY A 112 -0.96 27.29 48.72
CA GLY A 112 -2.16 27.12 47.90
C GLY A 112 -2.26 28.01 46.67
N ILE A 113 -3.12 27.58 45.76
CA ILE A 113 -4.15 28.36 45.09
C ILE A 113 -5.30 27.37 44.86
N ASP A 114 -6.47 27.71 45.39
CA ASP A 114 -7.74 27.06 45.09
C ASP A 114 -7.99 27.13 43.57
N SER A 115 -8.13 25.97 42.95
CA SER A 115 -8.81 25.87 41.67
C SER A 115 -9.85 24.76 41.80
N ASP A 116 -10.98 25.12 42.42
CA ASP A 116 -12.27 24.47 42.25
C ASP A 116 -12.60 24.45 40.75
N SER A 117 -12.16 23.40 40.06
CA SER A 117 -12.75 23.05 38.78
C SER A 117 -13.68 21.89 39.03
N ASP A 118 -14.91 22.25 39.41
CA ASP A 118 -16.15 21.45 39.31
C ASP A 118 -16.46 21.16 37.82
N GLY A 119 -15.45 20.65 37.10
CA GLY A 119 -15.46 20.45 35.66
C GLY A 119 -15.92 19.05 35.25
N ASP A 120 -16.19 18.16 36.21
CA ASP A 120 -16.77 16.85 35.93
C ASP A 120 -18.28 16.95 35.66
N ALA A 121 -18.92 18.05 36.08
CA ALA A 121 -20.34 18.35 35.82
C ALA A 121 -20.65 18.74 34.35
N PHE A 122 -19.61 19.02 33.54
CA PHE A 122 -19.75 19.46 32.14
C PHE A 122 -19.10 18.51 31.14
N ASN A 123 -18.73 17.30 31.54
CA ASN A 123 -18.32 16.26 30.60
C ASN A 123 -19.56 15.63 29.95
N TYR A 124 -20.12 16.30 28.94
CA TYR A 124 -21.25 15.80 28.15
C TYR A 124 -20.89 14.68 27.19
N TYR A 125 -19.61 14.32 27.08
CA TYR A 125 -19.18 13.20 26.26
C TYR A 125 -19.32 11.91 27.08
N PRO A 126 -19.94 10.85 26.52
CA PRO A 126 -19.99 9.58 27.22
C PRO A 126 -18.56 9.08 27.45
N THR A 127 -18.16 9.00 28.72
CA THR A 127 -17.03 8.18 29.17
C THR A 127 -17.27 6.81 28.58
N THR A 128 -16.37 6.34 27.72
CA THR A 128 -16.57 5.18 26.84
C THR A 128 -16.67 3.90 27.68
N GLY A 129 -17.83 3.71 28.28
CA GLY A 129 -18.27 2.49 28.92
C GLY A 129 -19.03 1.69 27.87
N ASP A 130 -18.52 0.50 27.59
CA ASP A 130 -19.22 -0.64 27.01
C ASP A 130 -20.32 -0.31 26.00
N THR A 131 -19.90 -0.05 24.76
CA THR A 131 -20.78 -0.31 23.61
C THR A 131 -20.15 -1.42 22.79
N LEU A 132 -20.90 -2.51 22.71
CA LEU A 132 -20.70 -3.64 21.81
C LEU A 132 -20.40 -3.12 20.40
N ASP A 133 -19.24 -3.43 19.84
CA ASP A 133 -19.00 -3.12 18.43
C ASP A 133 -18.37 -4.30 17.68
N ILE A 134 -19.23 -4.99 16.96
CA ILE A 134 -18.84 -5.99 15.98
C ILE A 134 -18.43 -5.17 14.73
N ASN A 135 -17.14 -4.85 14.59
CA ASN A 135 -16.49 -4.34 13.38
C ASN A 135 -16.73 -2.87 12.93
N THR A 136 -16.76 -1.89 13.84
CA THR A 136 -16.89 -0.46 13.47
C THR A 136 -15.91 0.02 12.41
N GLU A 137 -14.65 -0.42 12.49
CA GLU A 137 -13.60 0.00 11.54
C GLU A 137 -13.92 -0.46 10.11
N LEU A 138 -14.39 -1.70 9.96
CA LEU A 138 -14.69 -2.30 8.67
C LEU A 138 -15.92 -1.64 8.03
N ASP A 139 -16.94 -1.38 8.84
CA ASP A 139 -18.17 -0.70 8.41
C ASP A 139 -17.90 0.75 8.06
N GLN A 140 -17.13 1.48 8.88
CA GLN A 140 -16.70 2.84 8.58
C GLN A 140 -15.90 2.89 7.28
N TYR A 141 -14.95 1.97 7.07
CA TYR A 141 -14.19 1.91 5.83
C TYR A 141 -15.11 1.67 4.62
N ASN A 142 -16.07 0.74 4.73
CA ASN A 142 -16.98 0.40 3.64
C ASN A 142 -18.07 1.46 3.38
N SER A 143 -18.37 2.34 4.35
CA SER A 143 -19.31 3.46 4.17
C SER A 143 -18.93 4.41 3.03
N GLY A 144 -17.65 4.42 2.66
CA GLY A 144 -17.14 5.21 1.54
C GLY A 144 -16.45 6.51 1.96
N GLU A 145 -16.33 6.79 3.25
CA GLU A 145 -15.64 7.97 3.78
C GLU A 145 -14.23 8.13 3.18
N PHE A 146 -13.84 9.37 2.89
CA PHE A 146 -12.54 9.75 2.28
C PHE A 146 -12.23 9.01 0.96
N PRO A 147 -13.00 9.24 -0.12
CA PRO A 147 -12.77 8.56 -1.40
C PRO A 147 -11.40 8.94 -2.00
N LEU A 148 -10.69 7.94 -2.52
CA LEU A 148 -9.44 8.12 -3.26
C LEU A 148 -9.70 7.95 -4.76
N ASP A 149 -9.10 8.81 -5.59
CA ASP A 149 -9.11 8.59 -7.04
C ASP A 149 -8.36 7.31 -7.42
N LYS A 150 -8.71 6.70 -8.56
CA LYS A 150 -8.09 5.46 -9.08
C LYS A 150 -6.58 5.61 -9.32
N LYS A 151 -6.08 6.84 -9.52
CA LYS A 151 -4.64 7.15 -9.69
C LYS A 151 -3.99 7.71 -8.42
N GLY A 152 -4.73 7.75 -7.31
CA GLY A 152 -4.24 8.27 -6.03
C GLY A 152 -3.13 7.43 -5.42
N CYS A 153 -2.35 8.03 -4.52
CA CYS A 153 -1.31 7.32 -3.76
C CYS A 153 -1.95 6.52 -2.63
N VAL A 154 -2.20 5.23 -2.88
CA VAL A 154 -2.90 4.33 -1.93
C VAL A 154 -2.17 4.22 -0.60
N LEU A 155 -0.86 3.97 -0.62
CA LEU A 155 -0.05 3.90 0.61
C LEU A 155 0.02 5.24 1.34
N GLY A 156 0.03 6.36 0.60
CA GLY A 156 -0.03 7.69 1.18
C GLY A 156 -1.36 7.96 1.89
N TRP A 157 -2.47 7.50 1.31
CA TRP A 157 -3.79 7.57 1.91
C TRP A 157 -3.85 6.75 3.20
N TRP A 158 -3.36 5.51 3.19
CA TRP A 158 -3.31 4.67 4.40
C TRP A 158 -2.41 5.25 5.48
N LYS A 159 -1.31 5.93 5.11
CA LYS A 159 -0.47 6.63 6.07
C LYS A 159 -1.19 7.81 6.73
N ALA A 160 -2.03 8.53 5.99
CA ALA A 160 -2.79 9.66 6.53
C ALA A 160 -3.91 9.21 7.48
N HIS A 161 -4.57 8.09 7.18
CA HIS A 161 -5.71 7.56 7.94
C HIS A 161 -5.34 6.38 8.84
N SER A 162 -4.06 6.20 9.17
CA SER A 162 -3.62 5.06 9.98
C SER A 162 -4.14 5.09 11.42
N LYS A 163 -4.50 6.29 11.91
CA LYS A 163 -5.11 6.48 13.23
C LYS A 163 -6.60 6.15 13.21
N ASP A 164 -7.28 6.45 12.11
CA ASP A 164 -8.71 6.21 11.93
C ASP A 164 -8.97 4.71 11.69
N PHE A 165 -8.06 4.05 10.97
CA PHE A 165 -8.16 2.64 10.61
C PHE A 165 -6.90 1.87 11.05
N PRO A 166 -6.70 1.60 12.35
CA PRO A 166 -5.47 1.00 12.86
C PRO A 166 -5.24 -0.44 12.37
N VAL A 167 -6.28 -1.27 12.32
CA VAL A 167 -6.14 -2.67 11.88
C VAL A 167 -5.96 -2.73 10.37
N LEU A 168 -6.83 -2.07 9.61
CA LEU A 168 -6.80 -2.08 8.14
C LEU A 168 -5.56 -1.38 7.59
N SER A 169 -5.07 -0.30 8.22
CA SER A 169 -3.82 0.33 7.77
C SER A 169 -2.60 -0.57 7.97
N SER A 170 -2.61 -1.41 9.02
CA SER A 170 -1.57 -2.41 9.23
C SER A 170 -1.61 -3.51 8.15
N LEU A 171 -2.80 -3.98 7.78
CA LEU A 171 -3.00 -4.93 6.68
C LEU A 171 -2.60 -4.31 5.33
N ALA A 172 -3.00 -3.07 5.10
CA ALA A 172 -2.68 -2.33 3.88
C ALA A 172 -1.17 -2.20 3.69
N ARG A 173 -0.42 -1.95 4.76
CA ARG A 173 1.05 -1.94 4.69
C ARG A 173 1.62 -3.27 4.21
N ASP A 174 1.07 -4.38 4.67
CA ASP A 174 1.60 -5.71 4.37
C ASP A 174 1.18 -6.18 2.95
N TYR A 175 -0.11 -6.06 2.61
CA TYR A 175 -0.65 -6.53 1.32
C TYR A 175 -0.31 -5.60 0.15
N LEU A 176 -0.30 -4.28 0.36
CA LEU A 176 -0.06 -3.32 -0.74
C LEU A 176 1.42 -3.06 -1.00
N ALA A 177 2.31 -3.40 -0.06
CA ALA A 177 3.75 -3.36 -0.30
C ALA A 177 4.23 -4.49 -1.23
N CYS A 178 3.45 -5.57 -1.35
CA CYS A 178 3.77 -6.68 -2.24
C CYS A 178 3.69 -6.27 -3.71
N ALA A 179 4.78 -6.51 -4.46
CA ALA A 179 4.77 -6.30 -5.90
C ALA A 179 3.89 -7.36 -6.58
N ALA A 180 3.01 -6.93 -7.49
CA ALA A 180 2.15 -7.83 -8.24
C ALA A 180 2.89 -8.71 -9.28
N SER A 181 4.18 -8.45 -9.54
CA SER A 181 4.98 -9.16 -10.54
C SER A 181 6.47 -9.13 -10.20
N SER A 182 7.16 -10.22 -10.57
CA SER A 182 8.64 -10.33 -10.55
C SER A 182 9.33 -9.32 -11.44
N ALA A 183 8.63 -8.75 -12.44
CA ALA A 183 9.16 -7.73 -13.33
C ALA A 183 9.72 -6.50 -12.58
N SER A 184 9.26 -6.24 -11.36
CA SER A 184 9.82 -5.22 -10.47
C SER A 184 11.30 -5.48 -10.14
N VAL A 185 11.65 -6.72 -9.81
CA VAL A 185 13.01 -7.17 -9.50
C VAL A 185 13.81 -7.34 -10.79
N GLU A 186 13.20 -7.80 -11.89
CA GLU A 186 13.88 -7.97 -13.18
C GLU A 186 14.47 -6.64 -13.72
N ARG A 187 13.87 -5.50 -13.39
CA ARG A 187 14.42 -4.17 -13.71
C ARG A 187 15.78 -3.90 -13.07
N THR A 188 16.14 -4.65 -12.03
CA THR A 188 17.45 -4.56 -11.36
C THR A 188 18.50 -5.47 -12.01
N PHE A 189 18.09 -6.47 -12.79
CA PHE A 189 19.00 -7.46 -13.38
C PHE A 189 20.03 -6.85 -14.33
N PRO A 190 19.72 -5.83 -15.17
CA PRO A 190 20.76 -5.19 -15.96
C PRO A 190 21.83 -4.49 -15.10
N ALA A 191 21.43 -3.91 -13.96
CA ALA A 191 22.38 -3.31 -13.03
C ALA A 191 23.21 -4.39 -12.32
N ALA A 192 22.56 -5.48 -11.89
CA ALA A 192 23.23 -6.65 -11.31
C ALA A 192 24.25 -7.25 -12.30
N ALA A 193 23.85 -7.46 -13.55
CA ALA A 193 24.71 -7.97 -14.61
C ALA A 193 25.93 -7.07 -14.82
N ARG A 194 25.78 -5.74 -14.77
CA ARG A 194 26.93 -4.81 -14.87
C ARG A 194 27.89 -4.93 -13.70
N VAL A 195 27.39 -5.12 -12.47
CA VAL A 195 28.22 -5.34 -11.29
C VAL A 195 28.95 -6.69 -11.42
N CYS A 196 28.26 -7.74 -11.85
CA CYS A 196 28.81 -9.09 -11.96
C CYS A 196 29.71 -9.33 -13.19
N ALA A 197 29.47 -8.66 -14.32
CA ALA A 197 30.17 -8.91 -15.59
C ALA A 197 31.60 -8.36 -15.64
N THR A 198 32.02 -7.60 -14.63
CA THR A 198 33.40 -7.13 -14.55
C THR A 198 34.31 -8.30 -14.15
N GLY A 199 34.83 -9.02 -15.16
CA GLY A 199 35.63 -10.26 -15.02
C GLY A 199 36.97 -10.14 -14.28
N ARG A 200 37.17 -9.09 -13.47
CA ARG A 200 38.35 -8.85 -12.63
C ARG A 200 38.03 -8.65 -11.15
N SER A 201 36.77 -8.75 -10.74
CA SER A 201 36.36 -8.62 -9.34
C SER A 201 35.37 -9.71 -8.95
N SER A 202 35.85 -10.71 -8.20
CA SER A 202 34.98 -11.63 -7.47
C SER A 202 34.42 -10.88 -6.26
N LEU A 203 33.29 -10.18 -6.46
CA LEU A 203 32.56 -9.57 -5.36
C LEU A 203 31.77 -10.66 -4.64
N ALA A 204 31.83 -10.65 -3.31
CA ALA A 204 30.96 -11.49 -2.51
C ALA A 204 29.48 -11.16 -2.78
N ILE A 205 28.60 -12.16 -2.70
CA ILE A 205 27.15 -12.01 -2.95
C ILE A 205 26.56 -10.86 -2.13
N ARG A 206 26.95 -10.72 -0.85
CA ARG A 206 26.52 -9.63 0.03
C ARG A 206 26.95 -8.25 -0.47
N THR A 207 28.12 -8.15 -1.09
CA THR A 207 28.62 -6.90 -1.66
C THR A 207 27.84 -6.54 -2.93
N ILE A 208 27.56 -7.52 -3.78
CA ILE A 208 26.72 -7.35 -4.98
C ILE A 208 25.33 -6.84 -4.58
N GLU A 209 24.69 -7.47 -3.58
CA GLU A 209 23.40 -7.07 -3.03
C GLU A 209 23.40 -5.60 -2.58
N ARG A 210 24.41 -5.19 -1.78
CA ARG A 210 24.56 -3.81 -1.31
C ARG A 210 24.79 -2.81 -2.44
N CYS A 211 25.58 -3.17 -3.45
CA CYS A 211 25.82 -2.31 -4.61
C CYS A 211 24.52 -2.07 -5.39
N ILE A 212 23.74 -3.12 -5.63
CA ILE A 212 22.46 -3.03 -6.35
C ILE A 212 21.44 -2.23 -5.54
N SER A 213 21.26 -2.52 -4.25
CA SER A 213 20.29 -1.81 -3.40
C SER A 213 20.62 -0.33 -3.29
N SER A 214 21.88 0.01 -3.02
CA SER A 214 22.34 1.40 -2.94
C SER A 214 22.14 2.12 -4.28
N HIS A 215 22.47 1.47 -5.41
CA HIS A 215 22.25 2.04 -6.73
C HIS A 215 20.76 2.34 -7.00
N MET A 216 19.87 1.42 -6.61
CA MET A 216 18.43 1.58 -6.78
C MET A 216 17.88 2.71 -5.91
N TRP A 217 18.28 2.79 -4.64
CA TRP A 217 17.88 3.88 -3.75
C TRP A 217 18.32 5.26 -4.25
N LEU A 218 19.56 5.37 -4.74
CA LEU A 218 20.06 6.61 -5.34
C LEU A 218 19.27 7.01 -6.60
N ARG A 219 18.90 6.03 -7.43
CA ARG A 219 18.08 6.27 -8.63
C ARG A 219 16.67 6.73 -8.28
N ASP A 220 16.11 6.20 -7.19
CA ASP A 220 14.78 6.57 -6.71
C ASP A 220 14.82 7.85 -5.85
N SER A 221 15.96 8.56 -5.81
CA SER A 221 16.16 9.82 -5.08
C SER A 221 15.87 9.72 -3.58
N VAL A 222 16.07 8.53 -3.00
CA VAL A 222 15.97 8.32 -1.56
C VAL A 222 17.12 9.06 -0.90
N ARG A 223 16.79 10.04 -0.06
CA ARG A 223 17.80 10.78 0.70
C ARG A 223 18.29 9.94 1.86
N VAL A 224 19.61 9.84 1.97
CA VAL A 224 20.28 9.20 3.11
C VAL A 224 20.43 10.26 4.21
N GLY A 225 20.05 9.92 5.44
CA GLY A 225 20.10 10.82 6.60
C GLY A 225 20.81 10.19 7.80
N GLY A 226 20.90 10.92 8.91
CA GLY A 226 21.52 10.45 10.15
C GLY A 226 23.02 10.21 9.99
N LEU A 227 23.48 9.01 10.36
CA LEU A 227 24.89 8.60 10.28
C LEU A 227 25.52 8.66 8.88
N PHE A 228 24.70 8.79 7.84
CA PHE A 228 25.14 8.85 6.43
C PHE A 228 24.91 10.23 5.79
N ALA A 229 24.66 11.28 6.58
CA ALA A 229 24.45 12.63 6.06
C ALA A 229 25.63 13.12 5.20
N ASP A 230 26.86 12.77 5.57
CA ASP A 230 28.07 13.11 4.81
C ASP A 230 28.07 12.48 3.41
N CYS A 231 27.56 11.25 3.30
CA CYS A 231 27.40 10.59 2.01
C CYS A 231 26.39 11.32 1.13
N GLN A 232 25.30 11.83 1.72
CA GLN A 232 24.29 12.60 0.99
C GLN A 232 24.85 13.93 0.48
N ALA A 233 25.69 14.61 1.26
CA ALA A 233 26.36 15.83 0.82
C ALA A 233 27.25 15.57 -0.40
N LEU A 234 28.04 14.49 -0.39
CA LEU A 234 28.87 14.08 -1.54
C LEU A 234 28.03 13.77 -2.79
N ILE A 235 26.88 13.12 -2.62
CA ILE A 235 25.96 12.82 -3.72
C ILE A 235 25.39 14.13 -4.30
N ASP A 236 24.93 15.04 -3.43
CA ASP A 236 24.36 16.32 -3.84
C ASP A 236 25.39 17.19 -4.58
N ASP A 237 26.64 17.20 -4.13
CA ASP A 237 27.74 17.90 -4.80
C ASP A 237 28.15 17.23 -6.12
N GLY A 238 28.11 15.89 -6.17
CA GLY A 238 28.29 15.13 -7.40
C GLY A 238 27.21 15.46 -8.44
N LEU A 239 25.95 15.59 -8.03
CA LEU A 239 24.84 15.95 -8.92
C LEU A 239 24.95 17.38 -9.47
N LYS A 240 25.56 18.32 -8.72
CA LYS A 240 25.86 19.68 -9.21
C LYS A 240 27.00 19.71 -10.23
N ASN A 241 27.85 18.69 -10.25
CA ASN A 241 29.02 18.66 -11.12
C ASN A 241 28.64 18.21 -12.55
N PRO A 242 28.95 19.02 -13.59
CA PRO A 242 28.57 18.73 -14.97
C PRO A 242 29.15 17.41 -15.50
N LYS A 243 30.27 16.93 -14.93
CA LYS A 243 30.88 15.63 -15.28
C LYS A 243 29.95 14.44 -15.01
N PHE A 244 29.03 14.58 -14.06
CA PHE A 244 28.09 13.52 -13.67
C PHE A 244 26.66 13.75 -14.19
N ALA A 245 26.44 14.72 -15.10
CA ALA A 245 25.14 15.00 -15.70
C ALA A 245 24.47 13.78 -16.37
N ARG A 246 25.24 12.76 -16.77
CA ARG A 246 24.69 11.50 -17.31
C ARG A 246 23.96 10.63 -16.27
N TYR A 247 24.20 10.88 -14.99
CA TYR A 247 23.62 10.14 -13.86
C TYR A 247 22.48 10.88 -13.17
N THR A 248 22.20 12.13 -13.55
CA THR A 248 21.02 12.85 -13.05
C THR A 248 19.77 12.17 -13.56
N VAL A 249 18.87 11.81 -12.64
CA VAL A 249 17.56 11.23 -12.99
C VAL A 249 16.79 12.25 -13.82
N LYS A 250 16.54 11.95 -15.10
CA LYS A 250 15.71 12.81 -15.94
C LYS A 250 14.30 12.83 -15.35
N PRO A 251 13.68 13.99 -15.14
CA PRO A 251 12.29 14.04 -14.67
C PRO A 251 11.43 13.27 -15.67
N VAL A 252 10.64 12.32 -15.15
CA VAL A 252 9.65 11.60 -15.95
C VAL A 252 8.72 12.64 -16.57
N LYS A 253 8.76 12.81 -17.89
CA LYS A 253 7.82 13.67 -18.61
C LYS A 253 6.41 13.15 -18.27
N LYS A 254 5.64 13.93 -17.49
CA LYS A 254 4.19 13.73 -17.41
C LYS A 254 3.68 13.75 -18.86
N SER A 255 3.12 12.63 -19.29
CA SER A 255 2.47 12.50 -20.59
C SER A 255 1.56 13.71 -20.79
N ARG A 256 1.78 14.45 -21.88
CA ARG A 256 0.98 15.61 -22.27
C ARG A 256 -0.50 15.25 -22.24
N ASP A 257 -1.30 16.11 -21.63
CA ASP A 257 -2.75 16.12 -21.75
C ASP A 257 -3.11 16.11 -23.25
N ILE A 258 -3.79 15.06 -23.68
CA ILE A 258 -4.49 15.06 -24.97
C ILE A 258 -5.72 15.93 -24.73
N ARG A 259 -5.71 17.12 -25.35
CA ARG A 259 -6.85 18.04 -25.40
C ARG A 259 -8.10 17.29 -25.86
N ARG A 260 -9.21 17.58 -25.17
CA ARG A 260 -10.57 17.19 -25.52
C ARG A 260 -10.91 17.57 -26.97
#